data_AF-A0A822FP28-F1
#
_entry.id   AF-A0A822FP28-F1
#
_cell.length_a   1.000
_cell.length_b   1.000
_cell.length_c   1.000
_cell.angle_alpha   90.00
_cell.angle_beta   90.00
_cell.angle_gamma   90.00
#
_symmetry.space_group_name_H-M   'P 1'
#
loop_
_entity.id
_entity.type
_entity.pdbx_description
1 polymer ?
#
loop_
_entity_poly.entity_id
_entity_poly.type
_entity_poly.pdbx_seq_one_letter_code
_entity_poly.pdbx_strand_id
1 'polypeptide(L)'
;MTVLNVAMAQTLKTFKVEVDTVIAKGEKKEIAIMQVIQKYIVDSKKVLFEGDGYSDAWHQEAAKRGLPNLPTTPLALDAMVSEKAFKLYENNKIYSHTELEARYEIELEKYIKKVQIEARVMGDLALNHIIPSAVSYQNKLLKNINGLKAAGLPETAYKSQLDILTKVILAVTALFFSNNHPPKDTNVYNQADTVWIIVATALVFLMTPALAFFYGGMVHRKNVLSTMIKSVVAAGVVSVLWVVVGYSLCFGESINGIIGNPFTHLFFKDIVAGKPWSGASTIPLLLFSLFQLMFAIITPVLFSLLVYAPLAHWSWHPQGFLAKMGCLDFAGGTVVHISAGCAALAGALVLKRRKSHLENKEIPPANIPYVLIGTGLLWFGWFGFNAGSALAANTLAVSSFATTNTAAAAAGLSWMFFDVMKGKKPSVLGFCIGAVKNPIKILWGMVT
;
A
#
# COMPACT_ATOMS: atom_id res chain seq x y z
N MET A 1 4.40 17.95 32.18
CA MET A 1 5.28 18.64 33.15
C MET A 1 6.00 19.84 32.55
N THR A 2 6.62 19.75 31.38
CA THR A 2 7.38 20.88 30.79
C THR A 2 6.54 22.14 30.59
N VAL A 3 5.32 22.04 30.06
CA VAL A 3 4.41 23.18 29.82
C VAL A 3 4.18 24.02 31.10
N LEU A 4 3.81 23.37 32.20
CA LEU A 4 3.59 24.02 33.50
C LEU A 4 4.86 24.71 34.02
N ASN A 5 6.01 24.06 33.88
CA ASN A 5 7.28 24.62 34.33
C ASN A 5 7.67 25.86 33.52
N VAL A 6 7.46 25.86 32.20
CA VAL A 6 7.73 27.04 31.35
C VAL A 6 6.77 28.18 31.68
N ALA A 7 5.49 27.88 31.86
CA ALA A 7 4.49 28.87 32.27
C ALA A 7 4.85 29.52 33.61
N MET A 8 5.29 28.72 34.59
CA MET A 8 5.74 29.21 35.89
C MET A 8 7.01 30.06 35.77
N ALA A 9 8.00 29.62 34.99
CA ALA A 9 9.23 30.38 34.76
C ALA A 9 8.96 31.76 34.14
N GLN A 10 8.09 31.82 33.12
CA GLN A 10 7.68 33.09 32.51
C GLN A 10 6.91 33.98 33.50
N THR A 11 6.05 33.37 34.31
CA THR A 11 5.27 34.07 35.33
C THR A 11 6.19 34.74 36.36
N LEU A 12 7.20 34.03 36.87
CA LEU A 12 8.17 34.57 37.82
C LEU A 12 9.01 35.71 37.24
N LYS A 13 9.42 35.61 35.96
CA LYS A 13 10.12 36.70 35.27
C LYS A 13 9.25 37.96 35.14
N THR A 14 8.00 37.77 34.74
CA THR A 14 7.03 38.87 34.58
C THR A 14 6.74 39.51 35.94
N PHE A 15 6.54 38.69 36.97
CA PHE A 15 6.33 39.12 38.35
C PHE A 15 7.46 40.04 38.83
N LYS A 16 8.73 39.67 38.60
CA LYS A 16 9.88 40.51 38.94
C LYS A 16 9.82 41.89 38.26
N VAL A 17 9.52 41.93 36.96
CA VAL A 17 9.44 43.18 36.19
C VAL A 17 8.32 44.08 36.71
N GLU A 18 7.14 43.51 37.01
CA GLU A 18 6.03 44.26 37.57
C GLU A 18 6.37 44.83 38.96
N VAL A 19 7.02 44.04 39.83
CA VAL A 19 7.48 44.51 41.15
C VAL A 19 8.51 45.62 41.01
N ASP A 20 9.53 45.45 40.15
CA ASP A 20 10.57 46.46 39.94
C ASP A 20 9.97 47.78 39.39
N THR A 21 8.93 47.70 38.56
CA THR A 21 8.20 48.87 38.03
C THR A 21 7.46 49.64 39.12
N VAL A 22 6.85 48.93 40.07
CA VAL A 22 6.17 49.56 41.22
C VAL A 22 7.19 50.19 42.17
N ILE A 23 8.33 49.54 42.40
CA ILE A 23 9.45 50.11 43.19
C ILE A 23 9.97 51.39 42.53
N ALA A 24 10.14 51.41 41.20
CA ALA A 24 10.59 52.59 40.47
C ALA A 24 9.64 53.79 40.58
N LYS A 25 8.36 53.56 40.92
CA LYS A 25 7.37 54.61 41.20
C LYS A 25 7.44 55.16 42.63
N GLY A 26 8.37 54.68 43.46
CA GLY A 26 8.63 55.19 44.81
C GLY A 26 8.06 54.32 45.95
N GLU A 27 7.48 53.16 45.65
CA GLU A 27 6.94 52.25 46.66
C GLU A 27 8.03 51.43 47.35
N LYS A 28 7.81 51.08 48.63
CA LYS A 28 8.71 50.17 49.36
C LYS A 28 8.61 48.76 48.78
N LYS A 29 9.73 48.03 48.73
CA LYS A 29 9.83 46.67 48.18
C LYS A 29 8.75 45.71 48.72
N GLU A 30 8.49 45.71 50.02
CA GLU A 30 7.49 44.84 50.65
C GLU A 30 6.06 45.17 50.18
N ILE A 31 5.74 46.46 50.04
CA ILE A 31 4.45 46.95 49.58
C ILE A 31 4.26 46.63 48.09
N ALA A 32 5.30 46.87 47.27
CA ALA A 32 5.30 46.54 45.85
C ALA A 32 5.07 45.05 45.59
N ILE A 33 5.76 44.17 46.34
CA ILE A 33 5.56 42.72 46.26
C ILE A 33 4.12 42.36 46.63
N MET A 34 3.60 42.90 47.73
CA MET A 34 2.24 42.60 48.19
C MET A 34 1.17 43.05 47.19
N GLN A 35 1.29 44.26 46.62
CA GLN A 35 0.37 44.76 45.59
C GLN A 35 0.34 43.85 44.35
N VAL A 36 1.51 43.44 43.84
CA VAL A 36 1.60 42.56 42.67
C VAL A 36 1.08 41.15 42.99
N ILE A 37 1.39 40.57 44.15
CA ILE A 37 0.85 39.26 44.57
C ILE A 37 -0.68 39.31 44.67
N GLN A 38 -1.25 40.36 45.28
CA GLN A 38 -2.71 40.51 45.39
C GLN A 38 -3.37 40.53 44.00
N LYS A 39 -2.79 41.25 43.05
CA LYS A 39 -3.24 41.25 41.65
C LYS A 39 -3.25 39.83 41.06
N TYR A 40 -2.15 39.08 41.18
CA TYR A 40 -2.05 37.71 40.65
C TYR A 40 -3.03 36.74 41.33
N ILE A 41 -3.30 36.90 42.63
CA ILE A 41 -4.32 36.10 43.33
C ILE A 41 -5.71 36.39 42.77
N VAL A 42 -6.03 37.67 42.53
CA VAL A 42 -7.33 38.05 41.97
C VAL A 42 -7.48 37.56 40.53
N ASP A 43 -6.44 37.68 39.70
CA ASP A 43 -6.46 37.24 38.31
C ASP A 43 -6.55 35.70 38.18
N SER A 44 -5.86 34.96 39.06
CA SER A 44 -5.87 33.49 39.03
C SER A 44 -7.18 32.87 39.53
N LYS A 45 -8.02 33.60 40.30
CA LYS A 45 -9.36 33.13 40.71
C LYS A 45 -10.25 32.75 39.53
N LYS A 46 -10.04 33.35 38.35
CA LYS A 46 -10.79 33.00 37.14
C LYS A 46 -10.49 31.60 36.61
N VAL A 47 -9.31 31.06 36.95
CA VAL A 47 -8.76 29.79 36.41
C VAL A 47 -8.71 28.69 37.48
N LEU A 48 -8.89 29.02 38.76
CA LEU A 48 -8.97 28.05 39.86
C LEU A 48 -10.37 27.40 39.92
N PHE A 49 -10.43 26.07 39.87
CA PHE A 49 -11.66 25.29 39.98
C PHE A 49 -11.57 24.23 41.07
N GLU A 50 -12.69 23.99 41.77
CA GLU A 50 -12.84 22.94 42.79
C GLU A 50 -13.82 21.81 42.35
N GLY A 51 -14.07 21.68 41.03
CA GLY A 51 -15.00 20.68 40.46
C GLY A 51 -14.32 19.42 39.89
N ASP A 52 -15.11 18.50 39.33
CA ASP A 52 -14.64 17.19 38.81
C ASP A 52 -13.90 17.26 37.46
N GLY A 53 -14.01 18.36 36.71
CA GLY A 53 -13.26 18.61 35.47
C GLY A 53 -13.69 17.78 34.26
N TYR A 54 -14.72 16.93 34.39
CA TYR A 54 -15.19 16.03 33.33
C TYR A 54 -16.70 16.05 33.10
N SER A 55 -17.48 16.73 33.95
CA SER A 55 -18.93 16.84 33.80
C SER A 55 -19.34 17.80 32.68
N ASP A 56 -20.54 17.61 32.10
CA ASP A 56 -21.08 18.54 31.10
C ASP A 56 -21.24 19.98 31.63
N ALA A 57 -21.47 20.12 32.94
CA ALA A 57 -21.52 21.40 33.64
C ALA A 57 -20.17 22.14 33.58
N TRP A 58 -19.05 21.43 33.52
CA TRP A 58 -17.71 22.02 33.40
C TRP A 58 -17.52 22.75 32.08
N HIS A 59 -17.94 22.15 30.97
CA HIS A 59 -17.83 22.75 29.64
C HIS A 59 -18.58 24.09 29.56
N GLN A 60 -19.75 24.17 30.20
CA GLN A 60 -20.58 25.38 30.25
C GLN A 60 -19.95 26.48 31.13
N GLU A 61 -19.42 26.12 32.30
CA GLU A 61 -18.77 27.06 33.20
C GLU A 61 -17.44 27.60 32.65
N ALA A 62 -16.65 26.74 31.98
CA ALA A 62 -15.42 27.16 31.30
C ALA A 62 -15.71 28.20 30.20
N ALA A 63 -16.76 27.96 29.39
CA ALA A 63 -17.19 28.90 28.36
C ALA A 63 -17.67 30.23 28.96
N LYS A 64 -18.45 30.21 30.05
CA LYS A 64 -18.91 31.40 30.77
C LYS A 64 -17.76 32.26 31.30
N ARG A 65 -16.63 31.64 31.67
CA ARG A 65 -15.41 32.32 32.13
C ARG A 65 -14.44 32.69 31.01
N GLY A 66 -14.76 32.38 29.75
CA GLY A 66 -13.90 32.65 28.59
C GLY A 66 -12.64 31.77 28.55
N LEU A 67 -12.69 30.57 29.12
CA LEU A 67 -11.57 29.63 29.14
C LEU A 67 -11.59 28.70 27.92
N PRO A 68 -10.41 28.28 27.41
CA PRO A 68 -10.34 27.31 26.33
C PRO A 68 -10.99 25.98 26.71
N ASN A 69 -11.87 25.49 25.84
CA ASN A 69 -12.54 24.19 25.98
C ASN A 69 -12.19 23.32 24.77
N LEU A 70 -11.15 22.50 24.90
CA LEU A 70 -10.60 21.69 23.81
C LEU A 70 -10.92 20.21 24.09
N PRO A 71 -12.00 19.66 23.49
CA PRO A 71 -12.52 18.34 23.87
C PRO A 71 -11.71 17.16 23.30
N THR A 72 -10.81 17.43 22.36
CA THR A 72 -10.02 16.39 21.68
C THR A 72 -8.55 16.72 21.69
N THR A 73 -7.71 15.71 21.82
CA THR A 73 -6.25 15.83 21.81
C THR A 73 -5.71 16.59 20.59
N PRO A 74 -6.18 16.37 19.34
CA PRO A 74 -5.67 17.12 18.18
C PRO A 74 -5.89 18.63 18.32
N LEU A 75 -7.11 19.05 18.66
CA LEU A 75 -7.43 20.47 18.91
C LEU A 75 -6.63 21.07 20.08
N ALA A 76 -6.31 20.25 21.09
CA ALA A 76 -5.47 20.69 22.20
C ALA A 76 -4.00 20.87 21.81
N LEU A 77 -3.49 20.06 20.88
CA LEU A 77 -2.11 20.12 20.40
C LEU A 77 -1.83 21.38 19.57
N ASP A 78 -2.82 21.93 18.88
CA ASP A 78 -2.70 23.19 18.12
C ASP A 78 -2.20 24.36 19.00
N ALA A 79 -2.49 24.31 20.30
CA ALA A 79 -2.00 25.30 21.24
C ALA A 79 -0.46 25.33 21.34
N MET A 80 0.23 24.21 21.09
CA MET A 80 1.69 24.08 21.16
C MET A 80 2.43 24.78 20.02
N VAL A 81 1.76 24.95 18.87
CA VAL A 81 2.31 25.59 17.67
C VAL A 81 1.75 27.00 17.45
N SER A 82 1.08 27.56 18.46
CA SER A 82 0.66 28.95 18.42
C SER A 82 1.85 29.91 18.54
N GLU A 83 1.73 31.10 17.94
CA GLU A 83 2.76 32.14 18.04
C GLU A 83 3.09 32.51 19.50
N LYS A 84 2.06 32.49 20.36
CA LYS A 84 2.20 32.70 21.80
C LYS A 84 3.05 31.62 22.46
N ALA A 85 2.87 30.35 22.07
CA ALA A 85 3.67 29.25 22.56
C ALA A 85 5.13 29.39 22.10
N PHE A 86 5.38 29.66 20.81
CA PHE A 86 6.75 29.85 20.32
C PHE A 86 7.51 30.92 21.12
N LYS A 87 6.91 32.10 21.29
CA LYS A 87 7.48 33.18 22.11
C LYS A 87 7.72 32.74 23.55
N LEU A 88 6.77 32.03 24.17
CA LEU A 88 6.88 31.55 25.54
C LEU A 88 8.10 30.62 25.72
N TYR A 89 8.28 29.65 24.83
CA TYR A 89 9.36 28.67 24.94
C TYR A 89 10.74 29.23 24.57
N GLU A 90 10.81 30.04 23.51
CA GLU A 90 12.05 30.63 23.03
C GLU A 90 12.62 31.65 24.03
N ASN A 91 11.77 32.54 24.58
CA ASN A 91 12.18 33.51 25.61
C ASN A 91 12.67 32.86 26.90
N ASN A 92 12.25 31.62 27.15
CA ASN A 92 12.71 30.83 28.30
C ASN A 92 13.86 29.88 27.95
N LYS A 93 14.33 29.87 26.69
CA LYS A 93 15.41 29.00 26.19
C LYS A 93 15.13 27.52 26.47
N ILE A 94 13.87 27.11 26.35
CA ILE A 94 13.45 25.72 26.62
C ILE A 94 13.40 24.92 25.33
N TYR A 95 12.65 25.41 24.34
CA TYR A 95 12.54 24.79 23.02
C TYR A 95 12.62 25.88 21.94
N SER A 96 13.29 25.55 20.85
CA SER A 96 13.23 26.28 19.58
C SER A 96 11.90 26.03 18.87
N HIS A 97 11.61 26.87 17.87
CA HIS A 97 10.43 26.71 17.01
C HIS A 97 10.37 25.31 16.38
N THR A 98 11.48 24.85 15.78
CA THR A 98 11.58 23.52 15.17
C THR A 98 11.36 22.39 16.17
N GLU A 99 11.87 22.51 17.40
CA GLU A 99 11.64 21.48 18.43
C GLU A 99 10.18 21.43 18.88
N LEU A 100 9.47 22.56 18.91
CA LEU A 100 8.04 22.59 19.23
C LEU A 100 7.19 21.96 18.14
N GLU A 101 7.45 22.28 16.87
CA GLU A 101 6.77 21.66 15.72
C GLU A 101 7.02 20.15 15.68
N ALA A 102 8.27 19.71 15.85
CA ALA A 102 8.60 18.29 15.90
C ALA A 102 7.85 17.56 17.04
N ARG A 103 7.69 18.20 18.20
CA ARG A 103 6.93 17.63 19.32
C ARG A 103 5.44 17.56 19.04
N TYR A 104 4.87 18.59 18.40
CA TYR A 104 3.48 18.56 17.95
C TYR A 104 3.23 17.37 17.03
N GLU A 105 4.07 17.18 16.01
CA GLU A 105 3.95 16.06 15.07
C GLU A 105 4.08 14.70 15.76
N ILE A 106 5.05 14.54 16.66
CA ILE A 106 5.25 13.29 17.43
C ILE A 106 4.02 12.97 18.29
N GLU A 107 3.43 13.96 18.97
CA GLU A 107 2.25 13.74 19.81
C GLU A 107 0.99 13.46 18.96
N LEU A 108 0.86 14.11 17.80
CA LEU A 108 -0.21 13.83 16.85
C LEU A 108 -0.10 12.40 16.29
N GLU A 109 1.11 11.99 15.90
CA GLU A 109 1.37 10.63 15.42
C GLU A 109 1.07 9.58 16.50
N LYS A 110 1.47 9.83 17.76
CA LYS A 110 1.13 8.96 18.90
C LYS A 110 -0.38 8.83 19.09
N TYR A 111 -1.11 9.94 19.00
CA TYR A 111 -2.57 9.93 19.10
C TYR A 111 -3.19 9.09 17.98
N ILE A 112 -2.80 9.33 16.73
CA ILE A 112 -3.28 8.58 15.56
C ILE A 112 -3.00 7.09 15.72
N LYS A 113 -1.78 6.71 16.11
CA LYS A 113 -1.41 5.31 16.35
C LYS A 113 -2.25 4.67 17.43
N LYS A 114 -2.50 5.37 18.55
CA LYS A 114 -3.34 4.84 19.63
C LYS A 114 -4.77 4.60 19.14
N VAL A 115 -5.38 5.57 18.48
CA VAL A 115 -6.74 5.43 17.91
C VAL A 115 -6.79 4.28 16.90
N GLN A 116 -5.80 4.16 16.03
CA GLN A 116 -5.73 3.10 15.03
C GLN A 116 -5.59 1.71 15.67
N ILE A 117 -4.77 1.57 16.72
CA ILE A 117 -4.61 0.32 17.46
C ILE A 117 -5.94 -0.06 18.12
N GLU A 118 -6.56 0.86 18.87
CA GLU A 118 -7.84 0.61 19.55
C GLU A 118 -8.94 0.22 18.56
N ALA A 119 -9.04 0.94 17.43
CA ALA A 119 -10.01 0.63 16.37
C ALA A 119 -9.77 -0.74 15.73
N ARG A 120 -8.50 -1.09 15.45
CA ARG A 120 -8.15 -2.39 14.86
C ARG A 120 -8.41 -3.53 15.85
N VAL A 121 -8.05 -3.37 17.12
CA VAL A 121 -8.31 -4.37 18.17
C VAL A 121 -9.81 -4.56 18.35
N MET A 122 -10.59 -3.48 18.35
CA MET A 122 -12.05 -3.55 18.41
C MET A 122 -12.64 -4.30 17.21
N GLY A 123 -12.15 -4.01 15.99
CA GLY A 123 -12.57 -4.71 14.77
C GLY A 123 -12.20 -6.20 14.81
N ASP A 124 -11.00 -6.53 15.29
CA ASP A 124 -10.52 -7.90 15.40
C ASP A 124 -11.33 -8.72 16.43
N LEU A 125 -11.61 -8.13 17.60
CA LEU A 125 -12.50 -8.71 18.61
C LEU A 125 -13.91 -8.92 18.05
N ALA A 126 -14.43 -7.93 17.31
CA ALA A 126 -15.76 -8.03 16.70
C ALA A 126 -15.83 -9.18 15.68
N LEU A 127 -14.87 -9.24 14.75
CA LEU A 127 -14.87 -10.19 13.62
C LEU A 127 -14.51 -11.62 14.04
N ASN A 128 -13.57 -11.79 14.96
CA ASN A 128 -13.04 -13.12 15.30
C ASN A 128 -13.70 -13.73 16.54
N HIS A 129 -14.23 -12.91 17.46
CA HIS A 129 -14.79 -13.41 18.71
C HIS A 129 -16.29 -13.13 18.84
N ILE A 130 -16.73 -11.88 18.68
CA ILE A 130 -18.13 -11.50 18.96
C ILE A 130 -19.07 -12.04 17.89
N ILE A 131 -18.83 -11.75 16.61
CA ILE A 131 -19.72 -12.15 15.50
C ILE A 131 -19.79 -13.68 15.38
N PRO A 132 -18.66 -14.44 15.37
CA PRO A 132 -18.72 -15.90 15.30
C PRO A 132 -19.45 -16.52 16.50
N SER A 133 -19.29 -15.95 17.71
CA SER A 133 -20.01 -16.41 18.90
C SER A 133 -21.51 -16.13 18.78
N ALA A 134 -21.91 -14.96 18.27
CA ALA A 134 -23.29 -14.59 18.03
C ALA A 134 -23.96 -15.51 16.99
N VAL A 135 -23.29 -15.81 15.87
CA VAL A 135 -23.79 -16.74 14.83
C VAL A 135 -23.87 -18.17 15.36
N SER A 136 -22.89 -18.61 16.15
CA SER A 136 -22.93 -19.93 16.80
C SER A 136 -24.11 -20.03 17.78
N TYR A 137 -24.36 -18.97 18.57
CA TYR A 137 -25.49 -18.91 19.49
C TYR A 137 -26.83 -18.87 18.73
N GLN A 138 -26.92 -18.14 17.63
CA GLN A 138 -28.07 -18.13 16.71
C GLN A 138 -28.41 -19.54 16.22
N ASN A 139 -27.41 -20.28 15.75
CA ASN A 139 -27.59 -21.67 15.28
C ASN A 139 -28.04 -22.60 16.41
N LYS A 140 -27.53 -22.43 17.63
CA LYS A 140 -27.98 -23.19 18.81
C LYS A 140 -29.44 -22.90 19.15
N LEU A 141 -29.84 -21.63 19.16
CA LEU A 141 -31.22 -21.21 19.40
C LEU A 141 -32.17 -21.79 18.33
N LEU A 142 -31.81 -21.69 17.05
CA LEU A 142 -32.58 -22.27 15.95
C LEU A 142 -32.77 -23.78 16.10
N LYS A 143 -31.69 -24.51 16.45
CA LYS A 143 -31.76 -25.96 16.66
C LYS A 143 -32.69 -26.32 17.82
N ASN A 144 -32.61 -25.59 18.93
CA ASN A 144 -33.46 -25.82 20.10
C ASN A 144 -34.93 -25.52 19.79
N ILE A 145 -35.23 -24.40 19.13
CA ILE A 145 -36.60 -24.04 18.72
C ILE A 145 -37.18 -25.09 17.78
N ASN A 146 -36.42 -25.53 16.76
CA ASN A 146 -36.85 -26.57 15.84
C ASN A 146 -37.10 -27.91 16.56
N GLY A 147 -36.26 -28.27 17.53
CA GLY A 147 -36.44 -29.46 18.37
C GLY A 147 -37.71 -29.41 19.22
N LEU A 148 -37.98 -28.27 19.87
CA LEU A 148 -39.20 -28.07 20.67
C LEU A 148 -40.47 -28.09 19.78
N LYS A 149 -40.38 -27.50 18.59
CA LYS A 149 -41.46 -27.53 17.59
C LYS A 149 -41.73 -28.95 17.07
N ALA A 150 -40.68 -29.73 16.79
CA ALA A 150 -40.80 -31.12 16.37
C ALA A 150 -41.36 -32.03 17.47
N ALA A 151 -41.14 -31.69 18.74
CA ALA A 151 -41.74 -32.38 19.89
C ALA A 151 -43.22 -32.01 20.14
N GLY A 152 -43.83 -31.16 19.30
CA GLY A 152 -45.25 -30.80 19.40
C GLY A 152 -45.57 -29.79 20.49
N LEU A 153 -44.57 -29.10 21.07
CA LEU A 153 -44.81 -28.11 22.10
C LEU A 153 -45.42 -26.82 21.52
N PRO A 154 -46.35 -26.17 22.25
CA PRO A 154 -46.96 -24.92 21.82
C PRO A 154 -45.92 -23.79 21.76
N GLU A 155 -46.18 -22.79 20.91
CA GLU A 155 -45.26 -21.66 20.68
C GLU A 155 -44.90 -20.87 21.96
N THR A 156 -45.80 -20.87 22.93
CA THR A 156 -45.56 -20.29 24.27
C THR A 156 -44.36 -20.89 24.99
N ALA A 157 -44.02 -22.15 24.71
CA ALA A 157 -42.88 -22.86 25.33
C ALA A 157 -41.52 -22.39 24.82
N TYR A 158 -41.44 -21.78 23.63
CA TYR A 158 -40.17 -21.31 23.02
C TYR A 158 -40.18 -19.84 22.62
N LYS A 159 -41.23 -19.09 22.94
CA LYS A 159 -41.37 -17.65 22.64
C LYS A 159 -40.18 -16.80 23.10
N SER A 160 -39.65 -17.03 24.30
CA SER A 160 -38.49 -16.28 24.82
C SER A 160 -37.21 -16.55 24.01
N GLN A 161 -37.02 -17.78 23.54
CA GLN A 161 -35.88 -18.12 22.68
C GLN A 161 -36.02 -17.47 21.30
N LEU A 162 -37.25 -17.35 20.80
CA LEU A 162 -37.57 -16.67 19.55
C LEU A 162 -37.31 -15.16 19.61
N ASP A 163 -37.63 -14.52 20.74
CA ASP A 163 -37.34 -13.10 20.98
C ASP A 163 -35.83 -12.82 21.05
N ILE A 164 -35.08 -13.65 21.78
CA ILE A 164 -33.61 -13.56 21.84
C ILE A 164 -33.00 -13.79 20.46
N LEU A 165 -33.46 -14.82 19.74
CA LEU A 165 -33.00 -15.11 18.38
C LEU A 165 -33.23 -13.92 17.46
N THR A 166 -34.40 -13.28 17.52
CA THR A 166 -34.74 -12.11 16.73
C THR A 166 -33.83 -10.93 17.05
N LYS A 167 -33.57 -10.66 18.33
CA LYS A 167 -32.65 -9.59 18.76
C LYS A 167 -31.22 -9.83 18.30
N VAL A 168 -30.72 -11.07 18.40
CA VAL A 168 -29.37 -11.44 17.91
C VAL A 168 -29.29 -11.30 16.40
N ILE A 169 -30.31 -11.75 15.66
CA ILE A 169 -30.39 -11.56 14.20
C ILE A 169 -30.36 -10.08 13.85
N LEU A 170 -31.19 -9.26 14.49
CA LEU A 170 -31.25 -7.82 14.24
C LEU A 170 -29.92 -7.14 14.57
N ALA A 171 -29.25 -7.49 15.67
CA ALA A 171 -27.96 -6.92 16.04
C ALA A 171 -26.84 -7.32 15.06
N VAL A 172 -26.77 -8.59 14.66
CA VAL A 172 -25.80 -9.08 13.66
C VAL A 172 -26.08 -8.44 12.30
N THR A 173 -27.35 -8.37 11.89
CA THR A 173 -27.77 -7.71 10.65
C THR A 173 -27.44 -6.21 10.71
N ALA A 174 -27.74 -5.52 11.80
CA ALA A 174 -27.39 -4.11 11.96
C ALA A 174 -25.88 -3.85 11.85
N LEU A 175 -25.01 -4.77 12.28
CA LEU A 175 -23.56 -4.66 12.07
C LEU A 175 -23.16 -4.74 10.58
N PHE A 176 -23.93 -5.45 9.76
CA PHE A 176 -23.71 -5.54 8.31
C PHE A 176 -24.46 -4.46 7.51
N PHE A 177 -25.53 -3.87 8.07
CA PHE A 177 -26.44 -2.96 7.37
C PHE A 177 -26.48 -1.52 7.94
N SER A 178 -25.83 -1.22 9.07
CA SER A 178 -25.68 0.13 9.60
C SER A 178 -24.53 0.86 8.91
N ASN A 179 -24.70 1.12 7.62
CA ASN A 179 -24.09 2.23 6.92
C ASN A 179 -25.10 2.76 5.91
N ASN A 180 -26.01 3.62 6.38
CA ASN A 180 -26.76 4.55 5.53
C ASN A 180 -25.87 5.75 5.14
N HIS A 181 -24.65 5.47 4.67
CA HIS A 181 -24.17 6.16 3.50
C HIS A 181 -24.66 5.34 2.32
N PRO A 182 -25.27 5.94 1.28
CA PRO A 182 -25.67 5.17 0.12
C PRO A 182 -24.43 4.39 -0.34
N PRO A 183 -24.45 3.05 -0.34
CA PRO A 183 -23.32 2.30 -0.83
C PRO A 183 -23.20 2.67 -2.30
N LYS A 184 -22.14 3.39 -2.66
CA LYS A 184 -21.60 3.26 -4.01
C LYS A 184 -21.01 1.86 -4.07
N ASP A 185 -21.88 0.93 -4.41
CA ASP A 185 -21.67 -0.46 -4.82
C ASP A 185 -20.83 -1.35 -3.86
N THR A 186 -21.48 -1.86 -2.80
CA THR A 186 -20.89 -2.87 -1.88
C THR A 186 -20.93 -4.31 -2.40
N ASN A 187 -21.02 -4.51 -3.72
CA ASN A 187 -20.96 -5.85 -4.33
C ASN A 187 -19.95 -5.93 -5.50
N VAL A 188 -18.93 -5.07 -5.49
CA VAL A 188 -18.00 -4.97 -6.63
C VAL A 188 -16.75 -5.82 -6.45
N TYR A 189 -16.17 -5.90 -5.24
CA TYR A 189 -14.87 -6.55 -5.04
C TYR A 189 -14.97 -7.94 -4.42
N ASN A 190 -14.31 -8.91 -5.06
CA ASN A 190 -14.16 -10.27 -4.54
C ASN A 190 -12.89 -10.34 -3.67
N GLN A 191 -13.04 -10.79 -2.42
CA GLN A 191 -11.93 -10.89 -1.47
C GLN A 191 -10.87 -11.91 -1.90
N ALA A 192 -11.28 -13.05 -2.47
CA ALA A 192 -10.36 -14.06 -2.97
C ALA A 192 -9.54 -13.53 -4.15
N ASP A 193 -10.18 -12.82 -5.09
CA ASP A 193 -9.50 -12.16 -6.21
C ASP A 193 -8.54 -11.09 -5.71
N THR A 194 -8.96 -10.28 -4.75
CA THR A 194 -8.13 -9.23 -4.14
C THR A 194 -6.88 -9.82 -3.47
N VAL A 195 -7.05 -10.86 -2.65
CA VAL A 195 -5.92 -11.55 -1.99
C VAL A 195 -5.00 -12.19 -3.02
N TRP A 196 -5.57 -12.86 -4.03
CA TRP A 196 -4.80 -13.47 -5.10
C TRP A 196 -3.93 -12.46 -5.85
N ILE A 197 -4.49 -11.30 -6.22
CA ILE A 197 -3.74 -10.29 -6.97
C ILE A 197 -2.72 -9.55 -6.10
N ILE A 198 -2.95 -9.39 -4.79
CA ILE A 198 -1.91 -8.91 -3.87
C ILE A 198 -0.71 -9.88 -3.86
N VAL A 199 -0.98 -11.17 -3.72
CA VAL A 199 0.08 -12.21 -3.73
C VAL A 199 0.77 -12.25 -5.09
N ALA A 200 0.01 -12.25 -6.19
CA ALA A 200 0.56 -12.25 -7.54
C ALA A 200 1.44 -11.02 -7.79
N THR A 201 1.03 -9.83 -7.33
CA THR A 201 1.84 -8.60 -7.40
C THR A 201 3.18 -8.77 -6.70
N ALA A 202 3.20 -9.34 -5.49
CA ALA A 202 4.44 -9.60 -4.74
C ALA A 202 5.34 -10.63 -5.45
N LEU A 203 4.74 -11.68 -6.04
CA LEU A 203 5.47 -12.67 -6.83
C LEU A 203 6.10 -12.07 -8.09
N VAL A 204 5.39 -11.20 -8.81
CA VAL A 204 5.96 -10.51 -9.98
C VAL A 204 7.07 -9.55 -9.56
N PHE A 205 6.90 -8.83 -8.44
CA PHE A 205 7.96 -7.95 -7.93
C PHE A 205 9.27 -8.71 -7.70
N LEU A 206 9.20 -9.94 -7.17
CA LEU A 206 10.34 -10.83 -6.95
C LEU A 206 11.12 -11.14 -8.24
N MET A 207 10.50 -11.04 -9.40
CA MET A 207 11.18 -11.24 -10.69
C MET A 207 12.25 -10.17 -10.95
N THR A 208 12.11 -8.96 -10.41
CA THR A 208 13.08 -7.87 -10.61
C THR A 208 14.46 -8.18 -10.03
N PRO A 209 14.59 -8.55 -8.73
CA PRO A 209 15.87 -9.04 -8.20
C PRO A 209 16.27 -10.38 -8.82
N ALA A 210 15.32 -11.22 -9.26
CA ALA A 210 15.62 -12.46 -9.97
C ALA A 210 16.36 -12.21 -11.29
N LEU A 211 15.93 -11.22 -12.09
CA LEU A 211 16.63 -10.78 -13.30
C LEU A 211 18.02 -10.23 -13.00
N ALA A 212 18.17 -9.50 -11.87
CA ALA A 212 19.48 -9.01 -11.43
C ALA A 212 20.44 -10.17 -11.19
N PHE A 213 20.03 -11.22 -10.47
CA PHE A 213 20.84 -12.42 -10.27
C PHE A 213 21.07 -13.21 -11.56
N PHE A 214 20.03 -13.40 -12.37
CA PHE A 214 20.09 -14.17 -13.61
C PHE A 214 21.09 -13.55 -14.60
N TYR A 215 20.88 -12.29 -14.99
CA TYR A 215 21.80 -11.61 -15.91
C TYR A 215 23.13 -11.25 -15.25
N GLY A 216 23.14 -10.91 -13.96
CA GLY A 216 24.36 -10.69 -13.18
C GLY A 216 25.29 -11.91 -13.18
N GLY A 217 24.73 -13.13 -13.09
CA GLY A 217 25.50 -14.37 -13.19
C GLY A 217 26.03 -14.66 -14.59
N MET A 218 25.33 -14.21 -15.64
CA MET A 218 25.70 -14.45 -17.05
C MET A 218 26.70 -13.44 -17.63
N VAL A 219 26.80 -12.23 -17.07
CA VAL A 219 27.77 -11.23 -17.55
C VAL A 219 29.19 -11.56 -17.11
N HIS A 220 30.17 -10.85 -17.68
CA HIS A 220 31.56 -10.92 -17.23
C HIS A 220 31.68 -10.40 -15.78
N ARG A 221 32.56 -11.01 -14.96
CA ARG A 221 32.73 -10.70 -13.52
C ARG A 221 32.84 -9.20 -13.20
N LYS A 222 33.59 -8.46 -14.02
CA LYS A 222 33.75 -6.99 -13.91
C LYS A 222 32.46 -6.17 -14.05
N ASN A 223 31.41 -6.73 -14.65
CA ASN A 223 30.15 -6.05 -14.97
C ASN A 223 28.98 -6.49 -14.06
N VAL A 224 29.18 -7.45 -13.15
CA VAL A 224 28.11 -8.05 -12.32
C VAL A 224 27.32 -6.97 -11.58
N LEU A 225 28.02 -6.17 -10.76
CA LEU A 225 27.40 -5.09 -9.97
C LEU A 225 26.69 -4.06 -10.86
N SER A 226 27.34 -3.63 -11.94
CA SER A 226 26.74 -2.65 -12.88
C SER A 226 25.47 -3.18 -13.56
N THR A 227 25.32 -4.49 -13.70
CA THR A 227 24.14 -5.13 -14.29
C THR A 227 23.03 -5.25 -13.26
N MET A 228 23.36 -5.65 -12.02
CA MET A 228 22.40 -5.78 -10.93
C MET A 228 21.80 -4.42 -10.51
N ILE A 229 22.63 -3.37 -10.43
CA ILE A 229 22.18 -2.01 -10.06
C ILE A 229 21.13 -1.49 -11.04
N LYS A 230 21.26 -1.79 -12.34
CA LYS A 230 20.30 -1.33 -13.36
C LYS A 230 18.88 -1.83 -13.08
N SER A 231 18.72 -3.08 -12.64
CA SER A 231 17.42 -3.64 -12.27
C SER A 231 16.84 -2.99 -11.02
N VAL A 232 17.66 -2.72 -10.00
CA VAL A 232 17.21 -2.08 -8.75
C VAL A 232 16.82 -0.61 -8.98
N VAL A 233 17.63 0.13 -9.74
CA VAL A 233 17.34 1.52 -10.09
C VAL A 233 16.09 1.61 -10.97
N ALA A 234 15.91 0.69 -11.92
CA ALA A 234 14.70 0.62 -12.73
C ALA A 234 13.45 0.45 -11.84
N ALA A 235 13.49 -0.39 -10.81
CA ALA A 235 12.37 -0.55 -9.87
C ALA A 235 11.94 0.76 -9.20
N GLY A 236 12.91 1.55 -8.71
CA GLY A 236 12.59 2.85 -8.09
C GLY A 236 12.07 3.87 -9.11
N VAL A 237 12.80 4.08 -10.21
CA VAL A 237 12.50 5.13 -11.18
C VAL A 237 11.21 4.86 -11.95
N VAL A 238 11.01 3.61 -12.41
CA VAL A 238 9.79 3.23 -13.14
C VAL A 238 8.57 3.29 -12.22
N SER A 239 8.67 2.94 -10.94
CA SER A 239 7.57 3.09 -9.99
C SER A 239 7.11 4.54 -9.84
N VAL A 240 8.06 5.48 -9.73
CA VAL A 240 7.72 6.91 -9.66
C VAL A 240 7.08 7.36 -10.97
N LEU A 241 7.67 7.02 -12.11
CA LEU A 241 7.13 7.40 -13.42
C LEU A 241 5.74 6.80 -13.69
N TRP A 242 5.48 5.59 -13.21
CA TRP A 242 4.19 4.94 -13.30
C TRP A 242 3.11 5.73 -12.58
N VAL A 243 3.40 6.20 -11.36
CA VAL A 243 2.52 7.04 -10.56
C VAL A 243 2.31 8.40 -11.21
N VAL A 244 3.38 9.01 -11.72
CA VAL A 244 3.33 10.33 -12.35
C VAL A 244 2.49 10.30 -13.64
N VAL A 245 2.75 9.36 -14.55
CA VAL A 245 2.11 9.36 -15.88
C VAL A 245 1.99 7.98 -16.53
N GLY A 246 2.83 7.01 -16.18
CA GLY A 246 2.92 5.72 -16.87
C GLY A 246 1.62 4.92 -16.84
N TYR A 247 0.92 4.89 -15.71
CA TYR A 247 -0.40 4.25 -15.65
C TYR A 247 -1.41 4.92 -16.59
N SER A 248 -1.42 6.26 -16.62
CA SER A 248 -2.34 7.03 -17.47
C SER A 248 -2.09 6.79 -18.96
N LEU A 249 -0.83 6.62 -19.38
CA LEU A 249 -0.49 6.31 -20.77
C LEU A 249 -0.93 4.91 -21.19
N CYS A 250 -0.94 3.95 -20.26
CA CYS A 250 -1.36 2.57 -20.53
C CYS A 250 -2.89 2.43 -20.46
N PHE A 251 -3.51 2.96 -19.40
CA PHE A 251 -4.88 2.64 -18.99
C PHE A 251 -5.79 3.88 -18.79
N GLY A 252 -5.34 5.07 -19.18
CA GLY A 252 -6.20 6.27 -19.23
C GLY A 252 -7.12 6.30 -20.46
N GLU A 253 -7.91 7.36 -20.59
CA GLU A 253 -8.83 7.54 -21.72
C GLU A 253 -8.10 7.40 -23.06
N SER A 254 -8.61 6.54 -23.94
CA SER A 254 -7.91 6.22 -25.18
C SER A 254 -7.95 7.36 -26.18
N ILE A 255 -6.78 7.69 -26.74
CA ILE A 255 -6.62 8.57 -27.88
C ILE A 255 -6.45 7.67 -29.12
N ASN A 256 -7.52 7.55 -29.91
CA ASN A 256 -7.57 6.78 -31.17
C ASN A 256 -7.14 5.31 -31.07
N GLY A 257 -7.13 4.71 -29.87
CA GLY A 257 -6.63 3.34 -29.65
C GLY A 257 -5.10 3.21 -29.69
N ILE A 258 -4.36 4.33 -29.72
CA ILE A 258 -2.89 4.36 -29.85
C ILE A 258 -2.23 4.62 -28.48
N ILE A 259 -2.79 5.49 -27.65
CA ILE A 259 -2.20 5.78 -26.35
C ILE A 259 -3.27 6.30 -25.39
N GLY A 260 -3.08 6.10 -24.09
CA GLY A 260 -3.90 6.72 -23.07
C GLY A 260 -3.58 8.20 -22.92
N ASN A 261 -4.60 9.02 -22.63
CA ASN A 261 -4.44 10.43 -22.34
C ASN A 261 -3.64 10.57 -21.04
N PRO A 262 -2.46 11.25 -21.05
CA PRO A 262 -1.57 11.37 -19.89
C PRO A 262 -2.19 12.12 -18.70
N PHE A 263 -3.25 12.91 -18.94
CA PHE A 263 -3.92 13.72 -17.91
C PHE A 263 -5.06 12.99 -17.19
N THR A 264 -5.48 11.82 -17.68
CA THR A 264 -6.60 11.06 -17.10
C THR A 264 -6.31 10.69 -15.64
N HIS A 265 -5.13 10.11 -15.41
CA HIS A 265 -4.68 9.58 -14.12
C HIS A 265 -3.31 10.13 -13.74
N LEU A 266 -3.00 11.35 -14.17
CA LEU A 266 -1.75 12.03 -13.82
C LEU A 266 -1.61 12.08 -12.28
N PHE A 267 -0.42 11.75 -11.76
CA PHE A 267 -0.16 11.66 -10.32
C PHE A 267 -1.16 10.76 -9.57
N PHE A 268 -1.62 9.67 -10.20
CA PHE A 268 -2.62 8.76 -9.64
C PHE A 268 -3.96 9.43 -9.27
N LYS A 269 -4.31 10.51 -9.96
CA LYS A 269 -5.63 11.13 -9.87
C LYS A 269 -6.73 10.07 -10.10
N ASP A 270 -7.66 10.01 -9.16
CA ASP A 270 -8.81 9.10 -9.17
C ASP A 270 -8.45 7.60 -9.23
N ILE A 271 -7.24 7.19 -8.84
CA ILE A 271 -6.83 5.78 -8.80
C ILE A 271 -7.19 5.10 -7.47
N VAL A 272 -6.94 5.77 -6.34
CA VAL A 272 -7.10 5.17 -5.00
C VAL A 272 -8.55 4.82 -4.67
N ALA A 273 -9.48 5.69 -5.06
CA ALA A 273 -10.93 5.49 -4.90
C ALA A 273 -11.64 5.36 -6.26
N GLY A 274 -10.89 5.03 -7.30
CA GLY A 274 -11.40 4.92 -8.66
C GLY A 274 -12.34 3.74 -8.87
N LYS A 275 -13.17 3.84 -9.91
CA LYS A 275 -13.97 2.70 -10.35
C LYS A 275 -13.06 1.55 -10.82
N PRO A 276 -13.44 0.29 -10.61
CA PRO A 276 -12.69 -0.85 -11.12
C PRO A 276 -12.42 -0.73 -12.61
N TRP A 277 -11.31 -1.30 -13.05
CA TRP A 277 -11.02 -1.39 -14.47
C TRP A 277 -12.02 -2.33 -15.15
N SER A 278 -12.48 -2.01 -16.36
CA SER A 278 -13.55 -2.77 -17.02
C SER A 278 -13.20 -4.24 -17.26
N GLY A 279 -11.91 -4.56 -17.44
CA GLY A 279 -11.41 -5.93 -17.55
C GLY A 279 -11.05 -6.61 -16.22
N ALA A 280 -11.20 -5.91 -15.10
CA ALA A 280 -10.82 -6.35 -13.76
C ALA A 280 -11.85 -5.86 -12.73
N SER A 281 -13.14 -6.09 -12.99
CA SER A 281 -14.22 -5.46 -12.23
C SER A 281 -14.31 -5.93 -10.77
N THR A 282 -13.68 -7.06 -10.44
CA THR A 282 -13.73 -7.68 -9.10
C THR A 282 -12.60 -7.27 -8.17
N ILE A 283 -11.69 -6.39 -8.62
CA ILE A 283 -10.56 -5.91 -7.81
C ILE A 283 -10.46 -4.37 -7.81
N PRO A 284 -9.94 -3.75 -6.74
CA PRO A 284 -9.75 -2.30 -6.70
C PRO A 284 -8.82 -1.80 -7.82
N LEU A 285 -9.12 -0.61 -8.38
CA LEU A 285 -8.33 0.00 -9.46
C LEU A 285 -6.86 0.21 -9.05
N LEU A 286 -6.63 0.61 -7.80
CA LEU A 286 -5.27 0.76 -7.25
C LEU A 286 -4.52 -0.58 -7.28
N LEU A 287 -5.17 -1.69 -6.91
CA LEU A 287 -4.55 -3.01 -6.93
C LEU A 287 -4.23 -3.45 -8.36
N PHE A 288 -5.16 -3.23 -9.30
CA PHE A 288 -4.90 -3.46 -10.72
C PHE A 288 -3.70 -2.64 -11.22
N SER A 289 -3.63 -1.35 -10.88
CA SER A 289 -2.51 -0.48 -11.24
C SER A 289 -1.18 -0.96 -10.68
N LEU A 290 -1.15 -1.38 -9.41
CA LEU A 290 0.04 -1.92 -8.77
C LEU A 290 0.46 -3.27 -9.36
N PHE A 291 -0.47 -4.13 -9.75
CA PHE A 291 -0.15 -5.37 -10.46
C PHE A 291 0.52 -5.06 -11.81
N GLN A 292 -0.07 -4.16 -12.60
CA GLN A 292 0.45 -3.74 -13.91
C GLN A 292 1.81 -3.02 -13.83
N LEU A 293 2.05 -2.28 -12.75
CA LEU A 293 3.34 -1.66 -12.46
C LEU A 293 4.48 -2.70 -12.42
N MET A 294 4.23 -3.89 -11.89
CA MET A 294 5.27 -4.91 -11.76
C MET A 294 5.79 -5.39 -13.12
N PHE A 295 4.95 -5.35 -14.16
CA PHE A 295 5.34 -5.66 -15.54
C PHE A 295 6.18 -4.52 -16.14
N ALA A 296 5.84 -3.27 -15.83
CA ALA A 296 6.57 -2.10 -16.30
C ALA A 296 7.97 -2.02 -15.70
N ILE A 297 8.13 -2.31 -14.40
CA ILE A 297 9.40 -2.22 -13.65
C ILE A 297 10.52 -3.10 -14.26
N ILE A 298 10.15 -4.22 -14.89
CA ILE A 298 11.10 -5.12 -15.53
C ILE A 298 11.79 -4.47 -16.76
N THR A 299 11.25 -3.36 -17.26
CA THR A 299 11.77 -2.64 -18.43
C THR A 299 12.63 -1.42 -18.08
N PRO A 300 13.60 -1.02 -18.94
CA PRO A 300 14.35 0.22 -18.75
C PRO A 300 13.47 1.47 -18.83
N VAL A 301 13.86 2.54 -18.13
CA VAL A 301 13.09 3.79 -17.97
C VAL A 301 12.54 4.38 -19.28
N LEU A 302 13.41 4.67 -20.26
CA LEU A 302 12.98 5.26 -21.54
C LEU A 302 12.09 4.31 -22.35
N PHE A 303 12.37 3.01 -22.24
CA PHE A 303 11.58 1.97 -22.89
C PHE A 303 10.17 1.89 -22.29
N SER A 304 10.07 2.05 -20.96
CA SER A 304 8.80 2.02 -20.23
C SER A 304 7.79 3.05 -20.76
N LEU A 305 8.24 4.27 -21.04
CA LEU A 305 7.37 5.35 -21.52
C LEU A 305 7.11 5.31 -23.02
N LEU A 306 8.14 5.06 -23.83
CA LEU A 306 8.05 5.24 -25.29
C LEU A 306 7.64 3.97 -26.05
N VAL A 307 7.84 2.79 -25.45
CA VAL A 307 7.61 1.52 -26.13
C VAL A 307 6.61 0.68 -25.35
N TYR A 308 6.87 0.44 -24.06
CA TYR A 308 6.00 -0.36 -23.23
C TYR A 308 4.61 0.26 -23.09
N ALA A 309 4.49 1.55 -22.73
CA ALA A 309 3.19 2.16 -22.51
C ALA A 309 2.27 2.17 -23.75
N PRO A 310 2.74 2.55 -24.96
CA PRO A 310 1.96 2.36 -26.17
C PRO A 310 1.61 0.89 -26.43
N LEU A 311 2.56 -0.04 -26.33
CA LEU A 311 2.27 -1.47 -26.55
C LEU A 311 1.25 -2.03 -25.56
N ALA A 312 1.35 -1.67 -24.28
CA ALA A 312 0.40 -2.02 -23.24
C ALA A 312 -0.99 -1.46 -23.57
N HIS A 313 -1.07 -0.21 -24.04
CA HIS A 313 -2.32 0.37 -24.49
C HIS A 313 -2.88 -0.37 -25.72
N TRP A 314 -2.04 -0.70 -26.71
CA TRP A 314 -2.49 -1.38 -27.93
C TRP A 314 -3.07 -2.76 -27.63
N SER A 315 -2.38 -3.54 -26.77
CA SER A 315 -2.70 -4.94 -26.51
C SER A 315 -3.70 -5.16 -25.39
N TRP A 316 -3.64 -4.38 -24.30
CA TRP A 316 -4.41 -4.66 -23.07
C TRP A 316 -5.53 -3.67 -22.80
N HIS A 317 -5.49 -2.47 -23.38
CA HIS A 317 -6.60 -1.54 -23.24
C HIS A 317 -7.77 -1.99 -24.13
N PRO A 318 -9.03 -2.00 -23.65
CA PRO A 318 -10.20 -2.42 -24.44
C PRO A 318 -10.39 -1.64 -25.74
N GLN A 319 -9.92 -0.38 -25.76
CA GLN A 319 -9.99 0.47 -26.95
C GLN A 319 -8.72 0.43 -27.81
N GLY A 320 -7.66 -0.26 -27.37
CA GLY A 320 -6.40 -0.42 -28.08
C GLY A 320 -6.60 -1.08 -29.44
N PHE A 321 -5.83 -0.67 -30.44
CA PHE A 321 -6.06 -1.17 -31.80
C PHE A 321 -5.72 -2.66 -31.95
N LEU A 322 -4.67 -3.18 -31.30
CA LEU A 322 -4.34 -4.61 -31.36
C LEU A 322 -5.40 -5.45 -30.63
N ALA A 323 -5.90 -4.97 -29.48
CA ALA A 323 -7.00 -5.60 -28.77
C ALA A 323 -8.27 -5.67 -29.66
N LYS A 324 -8.61 -4.58 -30.36
CA LYS A 324 -9.74 -4.54 -31.32
C LYS A 324 -9.53 -5.44 -32.54
N MET A 325 -8.29 -5.67 -32.95
CA MET A 325 -7.94 -6.63 -34.01
C MET A 325 -7.99 -8.10 -33.55
N GLY A 326 -8.28 -8.36 -32.27
CA GLY A 326 -8.34 -9.71 -31.72
C GLY A 326 -6.98 -10.28 -31.32
N CYS A 327 -5.97 -9.43 -31.08
CA CYS A 327 -4.68 -9.88 -30.55
C CYS A 327 -4.86 -10.45 -29.14
N LEU A 328 -4.50 -11.72 -28.95
CA LEU A 328 -4.54 -12.39 -27.66
C LEU A 328 -3.15 -12.30 -27.00
N ASP A 329 -3.00 -11.38 -26.05
CA ASP A 329 -1.79 -11.24 -25.25
C ASP A 329 -2.10 -11.35 -23.76
N PHE A 330 -2.23 -12.60 -23.28
CA PHE A 330 -2.73 -12.90 -21.94
C PHE A 330 -1.87 -12.31 -20.82
N ALA A 331 -0.53 -12.39 -20.91
CA ALA A 331 0.38 -11.97 -19.85
C ALA A 331 1.57 -11.13 -20.36
N GLY A 332 1.54 -10.59 -21.57
CA GLY A 332 2.62 -9.73 -22.08
C GLY A 332 3.68 -10.44 -22.90
N GLY A 333 3.29 -11.49 -23.63
CA GLY A 333 4.10 -12.05 -24.71
C GLY A 333 4.57 -10.98 -25.68
N THR A 334 3.66 -10.08 -26.09
CA THR A 334 4.00 -8.96 -26.99
C THR A 334 4.61 -7.80 -26.20
N VAL A 335 3.92 -7.34 -25.16
CA VAL A 335 4.25 -6.11 -24.43
C VAL A 335 5.59 -6.20 -23.70
N VAL A 336 5.92 -7.36 -23.12
CA VAL A 336 7.14 -7.56 -22.32
C VAL A 336 8.21 -8.29 -23.12
N HIS A 337 7.90 -9.47 -23.67
CA HIS A 337 8.95 -10.37 -24.17
C HIS A 337 9.39 -10.08 -25.60
N ILE A 338 8.44 -9.97 -26.54
CA ILE A 338 8.76 -9.65 -27.95
C ILE A 338 9.38 -8.25 -28.03
N SER A 339 8.81 -7.28 -27.33
CA SER A 339 9.31 -5.90 -27.31
C SER A 339 10.74 -5.83 -26.77
N ALA A 340 11.04 -6.48 -25.63
CA ALA A 340 12.38 -6.53 -25.05
C ALA A 340 13.35 -7.32 -25.94
N GLY A 341 12.90 -8.41 -26.58
CA GLY A 341 13.70 -9.16 -27.55
C GLY A 341 14.10 -8.33 -28.76
N CYS A 342 13.16 -7.57 -29.32
CA CYS A 342 13.42 -6.65 -30.43
C CYS A 342 14.35 -5.51 -30.00
N ALA A 343 14.16 -4.95 -28.80
CA ALA A 343 15.04 -3.92 -28.24
C ALA A 343 16.47 -4.43 -28.03
N ALA A 344 16.61 -5.66 -27.52
CA ALA A 344 17.90 -6.31 -27.34
C ALA A 344 18.58 -6.59 -28.69
N LEU A 345 17.82 -7.01 -29.71
CA LEU A 345 18.33 -7.21 -31.07
C LEU A 345 18.79 -5.88 -31.69
N ALA A 346 17.97 -4.84 -31.63
CA ALA A 346 18.32 -3.50 -32.10
C ALA A 346 19.59 -2.98 -31.40
N GLY A 347 19.66 -3.14 -30.06
CA GLY A 347 20.84 -2.80 -29.28
C GLY A 347 22.08 -3.60 -29.72
N ALA A 348 21.94 -4.89 -30.00
CA ALA A 348 23.03 -5.74 -30.49
C ALA A 348 23.51 -5.32 -31.89
N LEU A 349 22.60 -4.92 -32.77
CA LEU A 349 22.93 -4.40 -34.11
C LEU A 349 23.67 -3.05 -34.03
N VAL A 350 23.22 -2.15 -33.16
CA VAL A 350 23.83 -0.82 -32.98
C VAL A 350 25.19 -0.90 -32.30
N LEU A 351 25.33 -1.69 -31.22
CA LEU A 351 26.57 -1.81 -30.45
C LEU A 351 27.64 -2.67 -31.14
N LYS A 352 27.26 -3.41 -32.19
CA LYS A 352 28.11 -4.31 -32.99
C LYS A 352 28.71 -5.47 -32.17
N ARG A 353 29.41 -6.37 -32.88
CA ARG A 353 30.03 -7.58 -32.30
C ARG A 353 31.21 -7.20 -31.39
N ARG A 354 31.30 -7.84 -30.23
CA ARG A 354 32.45 -7.71 -29.31
C ARG A 354 33.68 -8.40 -29.90
N LYS A 355 34.88 -7.84 -29.65
CA LYS A 355 36.17 -8.42 -30.07
C LYS A 355 36.32 -9.89 -29.65
N SER A 356 35.93 -10.24 -28.42
CA SER A 356 35.98 -11.62 -27.93
C SER A 356 35.18 -12.60 -28.78
N HIS A 357 34.05 -12.17 -29.36
CA HIS A 357 33.25 -12.99 -30.25
C HIS A 357 33.91 -13.13 -31.64
N LEU A 358 34.51 -12.05 -32.16
CA LEU A 358 35.28 -12.09 -33.41
C LEU A 358 36.54 -12.97 -33.28
N GLU A 359 37.13 -13.02 -32.10
CA GLU A 359 38.28 -13.85 -31.75
C GLU A 359 37.92 -15.28 -31.33
N ASN A 360 36.64 -15.68 -31.42
CA ASN A 360 36.13 -16.98 -30.95
C ASN A 360 36.53 -17.34 -29.50
N LYS A 361 36.71 -16.33 -28.65
CA LYS A 361 36.97 -16.51 -27.21
C LYS A 361 35.65 -16.61 -26.47
N GLU A 362 35.32 -17.79 -25.97
CA GLU A 362 34.22 -17.97 -25.03
C GLU A 362 34.52 -17.24 -23.72
N ILE A 363 33.57 -16.41 -23.28
CA ILE A 363 33.64 -15.76 -21.98
C ILE A 363 32.77 -16.58 -21.03
N PRO A 364 33.36 -17.23 -20.00
CA PRO A 364 32.58 -17.99 -19.04
C PRO A 364 31.68 -17.05 -18.21
N PRO A 365 30.52 -17.55 -17.73
CA PRO A 365 29.65 -16.80 -16.83
C PRO A 365 30.39 -16.36 -15.57
N ALA A 366 30.02 -15.21 -15.01
CA ALA A 366 30.62 -14.75 -13.76
C ALA A 366 30.39 -15.71 -12.59
N ASN A 367 29.15 -16.20 -12.44
CA ASN A 367 28.72 -17.00 -11.29
C ASN A 367 27.48 -17.84 -11.63
N ILE A 368 27.67 -19.15 -11.87
CA ILE A 368 26.58 -20.08 -12.21
C ILE A 368 25.54 -20.21 -11.07
N PRO A 369 25.93 -20.31 -9.78
CA PRO A 369 24.98 -20.22 -8.67
C PRO A 369 24.03 -19.01 -8.71
N TYR A 370 24.49 -17.83 -9.16
CA TYR A 370 23.60 -16.68 -9.31
C TYR A 370 22.58 -16.88 -10.44
N VAL A 371 22.98 -17.51 -11.54
CA VAL A 371 22.05 -17.88 -12.61
C VAL A 371 21.00 -18.87 -12.12
N LEU A 372 21.39 -19.83 -11.28
CA LEU A 372 20.47 -20.80 -10.66
C LEU A 372 19.46 -20.12 -9.73
N ILE A 373 19.93 -19.29 -8.79
CA ILE A 373 19.05 -18.54 -7.87
C ILE A 373 18.11 -17.63 -8.66
N GLY A 374 18.65 -16.88 -9.64
CA GLY A 374 17.86 -16.03 -10.51
C GLY A 374 16.79 -16.80 -11.29
N THR A 375 17.13 -17.99 -11.81
CA THR A 375 16.18 -18.86 -12.52
C THR A 375 15.08 -19.37 -11.59
N GLY A 376 15.43 -19.84 -10.38
CA GLY A 376 14.44 -20.32 -9.41
C GLY A 376 13.47 -19.22 -8.98
N LEU A 377 13.98 -18.02 -8.70
CA LEU A 377 13.17 -16.87 -8.34
C LEU A 377 12.32 -16.38 -9.53
N LEU A 378 12.85 -16.39 -10.75
CA LEU A 378 12.09 -16.06 -11.97
C LEU A 378 10.94 -17.04 -12.17
N TRP A 379 11.21 -18.35 -12.10
CA TRP A 379 10.19 -19.39 -12.25
C TRP A 379 9.10 -19.23 -11.19
N PHE A 380 9.49 -19.04 -9.93
CA PHE A 380 8.55 -18.82 -8.84
C PHE A 380 7.70 -17.55 -9.03
N GLY A 381 8.32 -16.43 -9.42
CA GLY A 381 7.60 -15.19 -9.73
C GLY A 381 6.68 -15.30 -10.94
N TRP A 382 7.03 -16.15 -11.91
CA TRP A 382 6.24 -16.38 -13.13
C TRP A 382 4.85 -16.96 -12.85
N PHE A 383 4.66 -17.65 -11.72
CA PHE A 383 3.33 -18.07 -11.28
C PHE A 383 2.41 -16.86 -11.05
N GLY A 384 2.90 -15.84 -10.35
CA GLY A 384 2.15 -14.59 -10.18
C GLY A 384 1.97 -13.82 -11.48
N PHE A 385 2.97 -13.85 -12.37
CA PHE A 385 2.92 -13.18 -13.67
C PHE A 385 1.82 -13.75 -14.58
N ASN A 386 1.82 -15.07 -14.79
CA ASN A 386 0.87 -15.71 -15.68
C ASN A 386 -0.50 -15.92 -15.01
N ALA A 387 -0.55 -16.59 -13.86
CA ALA A 387 -1.83 -16.89 -13.22
C ALA A 387 -2.50 -15.64 -12.62
N GLY A 388 -1.73 -14.62 -12.24
CA GLY A 388 -2.26 -13.31 -11.84
C GLY A 388 -2.87 -12.53 -13.01
N SER A 389 -2.45 -12.78 -14.25
CA SER A 389 -3.03 -12.14 -15.45
C SER A 389 -4.46 -12.58 -15.76
N ALA A 390 -4.96 -13.61 -15.08
CA ALA A 390 -6.39 -13.93 -15.05
C ALA A 390 -7.23 -12.91 -14.27
N LEU A 391 -6.58 -12.04 -13.47
CA LEU A 391 -7.18 -10.96 -12.67
C LEU A 391 -8.23 -11.41 -11.63
N ALA A 392 -8.35 -12.72 -11.41
CA ALA A 392 -9.27 -13.35 -10.47
C ALA A 392 -8.78 -14.75 -10.06
N ALA A 393 -9.24 -15.26 -8.92
CA ALA A 393 -8.98 -16.60 -8.40
C ALA A 393 -9.95 -17.61 -9.02
N ASN A 394 -9.74 -17.96 -10.29
CA ASN A 394 -10.66 -18.78 -11.08
C ASN A 394 -9.95 -19.94 -11.82
N THR A 395 -10.70 -20.70 -12.61
CA THR A 395 -10.19 -21.83 -13.40
C THR A 395 -9.12 -21.43 -14.42
N LEU A 396 -9.20 -20.21 -14.97
CA LEU A 396 -8.18 -19.67 -15.88
C LEU A 396 -6.86 -19.39 -15.16
N ALA A 397 -6.90 -18.88 -13.92
CA ALA A 397 -5.70 -18.75 -13.10
C ALA A 397 -5.07 -20.12 -12.83
N VAL A 398 -5.88 -21.13 -12.51
CA VAL A 398 -5.41 -22.51 -12.25
C VAL A 398 -4.77 -23.13 -13.50
N SER A 399 -5.42 -23.05 -14.66
CA SER A 399 -4.87 -23.59 -15.91
C SER A 399 -3.59 -22.87 -16.33
N SER A 400 -3.55 -21.54 -16.14
CA SER A 400 -2.35 -20.73 -16.39
C SER A 400 -1.19 -21.10 -15.46
N PHE A 401 -1.48 -21.35 -14.18
CA PHE A 401 -0.50 -21.80 -13.19
C PHE A 401 0.10 -23.16 -13.59
N ALA A 402 -0.76 -24.13 -13.92
CA ALA A 402 -0.33 -25.47 -14.34
C ALA A 402 0.49 -25.43 -15.64
N THR A 403 0.05 -24.62 -16.61
CA THR A 403 0.73 -24.43 -17.89
C THR A 403 2.10 -23.79 -17.69
N THR A 404 2.22 -22.80 -16.81
CA THR A 404 3.49 -22.13 -16.48
C THR A 404 4.54 -23.12 -15.99
N ASN A 405 4.18 -24.00 -15.07
CA ASN A 405 5.09 -25.01 -14.54
C ASN A 405 5.54 -26.01 -15.62
N THR A 406 4.57 -26.60 -16.32
CA THR A 406 4.84 -27.64 -17.33
C THR A 406 5.65 -27.08 -18.51
N ALA A 407 5.32 -25.86 -18.95
CA ALA A 407 6.03 -25.14 -20.00
C ALA A 407 7.52 -24.93 -19.65
N ALA A 408 7.79 -24.36 -18.48
CA ALA A 408 9.15 -24.07 -18.04
C ALA A 408 9.98 -25.36 -17.88
N ALA A 409 9.40 -26.41 -17.29
CA ALA A 409 10.05 -27.70 -17.14
C ALA A 409 10.36 -28.35 -18.50
N ALA A 410 9.37 -28.43 -19.40
CA ALA A 410 9.55 -29.00 -20.73
C ALA A 410 10.60 -28.23 -21.54
N ALA A 411 10.62 -26.90 -21.42
CA ALA A 411 11.58 -26.06 -22.11
C ALA A 411 13.01 -26.19 -21.59
N GLY A 412 13.19 -26.21 -20.26
CA GLY A 412 14.49 -26.43 -19.63
C GLY A 412 15.06 -27.78 -20.04
N LEU A 413 14.24 -28.84 -20.00
CA LEU A 413 14.63 -30.17 -20.45
C LEU A 413 14.95 -30.19 -21.94
N SER A 414 14.10 -29.59 -22.79
CA SER A 414 14.30 -29.53 -24.24
C SER A 414 15.62 -28.87 -24.61
N TRP A 415 15.97 -27.75 -23.94
CA TRP A 415 17.23 -27.06 -24.18
C TRP A 415 18.43 -27.91 -23.72
N MET A 416 18.32 -28.56 -22.57
CA MET A 416 19.36 -29.46 -22.06
C MET A 416 19.59 -30.65 -23.02
N PHE A 417 18.52 -31.27 -23.54
CA PHE A 417 18.63 -32.33 -24.54
C PHE A 417 19.18 -31.83 -25.87
N PHE A 418 18.82 -30.62 -26.30
CA PHE A 418 19.39 -29.99 -27.48
C PHE A 418 20.90 -29.77 -27.37
N ASP A 419 21.39 -29.34 -26.20
CA ASP A 419 22.83 -29.25 -25.94
C ASP A 419 23.51 -30.63 -26.03
N VAL A 420 22.87 -31.69 -25.52
CA VAL A 420 23.36 -33.08 -25.63
C VAL A 420 23.42 -33.53 -27.09
N MET A 421 22.39 -33.25 -27.89
CA MET A 421 22.38 -33.56 -29.33
C MET A 421 23.48 -32.84 -30.12
N LYS A 422 23.96 -31.69 -29.62
CA LYS A 422 25.12 -30.96 -30.16
C LYS A 422 26.47 -31.49 -29.65
N GLY A 423 26.49 -32.62 -28.96
CA GLY A 423 27.70 -33.22 -28.40
C GLY A 423 28.21 -32.55 -27.13
N LYS A 424 27.42 -31.66 -26.50
CA LYS A 424 27.79 -31.03 -25.23
C LYS A 424 27.35 -31.91 -24.06
N LYS A 425 28.03 -31.80 -22.92
CA LYS A 425 27.57 -32.44 -21.67
C LYS A 425 26.29 -31.75 -21.17
N PRO A 426 25.36 -32.48 -20.52
CA PRO A 426 24.22 -31.87 -19.85
C PRO A 426 24.69 -30.77 -18.90
N SER A 427 24.11 -29.58 -19.03
CA SER A 427 24.54 -28.40 -18.27
C SER A 427 23.35 -27.77 -17.57
N VAL A 428 23.51 -27.53 -16.27
CA VAL A 428 22.57 -26.79 -15.45
C VAL A 428 22.32 -25.39 -16.01
N LEU A 429 23.35 -24.76 -16.60
CA LEU A 429 23.21 -23.47 -17.28
C LEU A 429 22.32 -23.57 -18.52
N GLY A 430 22.43 -24.66 -19.28
CA GLY A 430 21.58 -24.93 -20.44
C GLY A 430 20.11 -25.10 -20.03
N PHE A 431 19.84 -25.86 -18.97
CA PHE A 431 18.51 -25.99 -18.40
C PHE A 431 17.93 -24.64 -17.97
N CYS A 432 18.69 -23.83 -17.21
CA CYS A 432 18.26 -22.51 -16.77
C CYS A 432 17.91 -21.58 -17.93
N ILE A 433 18.75 -21.57 -18.97
CA ILE A 433 18.50 -20.79 -20.19
C ILE A 433 17.21 -21.26 -20.87
N GLY A 434 16.99 -22.57 -20.98
CA GLY A 434 15.77 -23.14 -21.57
C GLY A 434 14.51 -22.80 -20.79
N ALA A 435 14.55 -22.96 -19.46
CA ALA A 435 13.43 -22.68 -18.58
C ALA A 435 12.99 -21.21 -18.59
N VAL A 436 13.94 -20.27 -18.72
CA VAL A 436 13.65 -18.83 -18.77
C VAL A 436 13.25 -18.35 -20.18
N LYS A 437 13.78 -18.97 -21.26
CA LYS A 437 13.54 -18.51 -22.63
C LYS A 437 12.17 -18.87 -23.21
N ASN A 438 11.47 -19.88 -22.68
CA ASN A 438 10.31 -20.46 -23.36
C ASN A 438 8.90 -20.29 -22.75
N PRO A 439 8.65 -19.72 -21.54
CA PRO A 439 7.30 -19.29 -21.22
C PRO A 439 6.77 -18.21 -22.20
N ILE A 440 7.65 -17.67 -23.04
CA ILE A 440 7.38 -16.70 -24.12
C ILE A 440 6.54 -17.30 -25.28
N LYS A 441 6.54 -18.62 -25.50
CA LYS A 441 5.86 -19.25 -26.66
C LYS A 441 4.54 -19.97 -26.35
N ILE A 442 4.25 -20.29 -25.09
CA ILE A 442 3.04 -21.07 -24.72
C ILE A 442 1.83 -20.18 -24.41
N LEU A 443 2.01 -18.85 -24.40
CA LEU A 443 0.92 -17.87 -24.26
C LEU A 443 -0.04 -17.81 -25.48
N TRP A 444 0.29 -18.47 -26.60
CA TRP A 444 -0.50 -18.42 -27.83
C TRP A 444 -1.35 -19.68 -28.13
N GLY A 445 -1.12 -20.81 -27.45
CA GLY A 445 -1.58 -22.11 -27.97
C GLY A 445 -2.45 -22.97 -27.07
N MET A 446 -2.75 -22.57 -25.83
CA MET A 446 -3.45 -23.45 -24.86
C MET A 446 -4.66 -22.81 -24.16
N VAL A 447 -5.08 -21.61 -24.56
CA VAL A 447 -6.25 -20.90 -23.99
C VAL A 447 -7.38 -20.69 -25.01
N THR A 448 -7.28 -21.34 -26.18
CA THR A 448 -8.42 -21.66 -27.05
C THR A 448 -8.72 -23.14 -26.89
#